data_AF-A0A920T4F5-F1
#
_entry.id   AF-A0A920T4F5-F1
#
_cell.length_a   1.000
_cell.length_b   1.000
_cell.length_c   1.000
_cell.angle_alpha   90.00
_cell.angle_beta   90.00
_cell.angle_gamma   90.00
#
_symmetry.space_group_name_H-M   'P 1'
#
loop_
_entity.id
_entity.type
_entity.pdbx_description
1 polymer ?
#
loop_
_entity_poly.entity_id
_entity_poly.type
_entity_poly.pdbx_seq_one_letter_code
_entity_poly.pdbx_strand_id
1 'polypeptide(L)'
;MESSAIIEYFQDKNERDSVAQILFTKDQSDSFEEIVSDCLKILKSIPLKEKIYALRNEIREKESRGEDTINELSAITKLREELNGL
;
A
#
# COMPACT_ATOMS: atom_id res chain seq x y z
N MET A 1 -2.69 23.65 -18.59
CA MET A 1 -3.54 22.71 -19.35
C MET A 1 -3.27 21.25 -18.93
N GLU A 2 -3.05 20.95 -17.64
CA GLU A 2 -2.76 19.56 -17.21
C GLU A 2 -3.98 18.86 -16.60
N SER A 3 -4.87 19.59 -15.93
CA SER A 3 -6.06 19.04 -15.27
C SER A 3 -7.08 18.41 -16.24
N SER A 4 -7.22 18.95 -17.46
CA SER A 4 -8.15 18.41 -18.49
C SER A 4 -7.71 17.01 -18.94
N ALA A 5 -6.42 16.81 -19.17
CA ALA A 5 -5.87 15.52 -19.58
C ALA A 5 -6.04 14.44 -18.51
N ILE A 6 -5.91 14.82 -17.23
CA ILE A 6 -6.14 13.92 -16.09
C ILE A 6 -7.62 13.50 -16.02
N ILE A 7 -8.55 14.43 -16.22
CA ILE A 7 -9.99 14.12 -16.22
C ILE A 7 -10.34 13.25 -17.43
N GLU A 8 -9.82 13.56 -18.62
CA GLU A 8 -10.11 12.84 -19.86
C GLU A 8 -9.54 11.41 -19.90
N TYR A 9 -8.57 11.08 -19.04
CA TYR A 9 -8.08 9.70 -18.87
C TYR A 9 -9.19 8.75 -18.40
N PHE A 10 -10.13 9.25 -17.58
CA PHE A 10 -11.20 8.42 -17.02
C PHE A 10 -12.39 8.34 -17.99
N GLN A 11 -12.75 7.12 -18.39
CA GLN A 11 -13.83 6.88 -19.34
C GLN A 11 -15.22 6.88 -18.67
N ASP A 12 -15.29 6.54 -17.38
CA ASP A 12 -16.53 6.61 -16.61
C ASP A 12 -16.87 8.04 -16.18
N LYS A 13 -18.15 8.39 -16.24
CA LYS A 13 -18.60 9.73 -15.88
C LYS A 13 -18.45 10.00 -14.39
N ASN A 14 -18.75 9.03 -13.53
CA ASN A 14 -18.66 9.22 -12.09
C ASN A 14 -17.20 9.37 -11.65
N GLU A 15 -16.29 8.63 -12.29
CA GLU A 15 -14.85 8.81 -12.10
C GLU A 15 -14.40 10.23 -12.50
N ARG A 16 -14.81 10.71 -13.69
CA ARG A 16 -14.50 12.08 -14.14
C ARG A 16 -15.02 13.14 -13.19
N ASP A 17 -16.27 13.02 -12.76
CA ASP A 17 -16.92 13.98 -11.87
C ASP A 17 -16.19 14.00 -10.50
N SER A 18 -15.78 12.83 -10.00
CA SER A 18 -15.00 12.71 -8.74
C SER A 18 -13.61 13.34 -8.84
N VAL A 19 -12.89 13.06 -9.93
CA VAL A 19 -11.54 13.60 -10.17
C VAL A 19 -11.59 15.12 -10.37
N ALA A 20 -12.58 15.62 -11.11
CA ALA A 20 -12.78 17.05 -11.29
C ALA A 20 -13.08 17.74 -9.95
N GLN A 21 -13.92 17.13 -9.10
CA GLN A 21 -14.18 17.64 -7.76
C GLN A 21 -12.90 17.73 -6.93
N ILE A 22 -12.06 16.69 -6.92
CA ILE A 22 -10.78 16.69 -6.19
C ILE A 22 -9.86 17.81 -6.70
N LEU A 23 -9.70 17.94 -8.01
CA LEU A 23 -8.77 18.91 -8.63
C LEU A 23 -9.19 20.37 -8.45
N PHE A 24 -10.48 20.65 -8.30
CA PHE A 24 -11.02 22.01 -8.21
C PHE A 24 -11.55 22.38 -6.82
N THR A 25 -11.43 21.50 -5.83
CA THR A 25 -11.74 21.83 -4.43
C THR A 25 -10.74 22.88 -3.94
N LYS A 26 -11.24 24.03 -3.48
CA LYS A 26 -10.45 25.22 -3.14
C LYS A 26 -10.19 25.26 -1.63
N ASP A 27 -8.91 25.42 -1.26
CA ASP A 27 -8.34 25.60 0.09
C ASP A 27 -8.26 24.33 0.98
N GLN A 28 -7.29 24.11 1.87
CA GLN A 28 -6.03 24.79 2.28
C GLN A 28 -5.26 23.84 3.22
N SER A 29 -3.96 23.67 3.01
CA SER A 29 -2.88 23.46 4.03
C SER A 29 -1.73 22.69 3.41
N ASP A 30 -0.52 22.94 3.89
CA ASP A 30 0.76 22.33 3.50
C ASP A 30 0.85 20.82 3.81
N SER A 31 -0.27 20.09 3.77
CA SER A 31 -0.39 18.69 4.21
C SER A 31 -0.88 17.72 3.14
N PHE A 32 -1.21 18.14 1.91
CA PHE A 32 -1.68 17.17 0.90
C PHE A 32 -0.60 16.16 0.53
N GLU A 33 0.64 16.60 0.36
CA GLU A 33 1.79 15.72 0.12
C GLU A 33 2.03 14.78 1.30
N GLU A 34 1.88 15.26 2.54
CA GLU A 34 2.00 14.45 3.76
C GLU A 34 0.87 13.42 3.87
N ILE A 35 -0.37 13.83 3.62
CA ILE A 35 -1.56 12.96 3.60
C ILE A 35 -1.40 11.89 2.51
N VAL A 36 -1.02 12.28 1.30
CA VAL A 36 -0.79 11.33 0.20
C VAL A 36 0.35 10.38 0.56
N SER A 37 1.44 10.89 1.14
CA SER A 37 2.56 10.07 1.62
C SER A 37 2.08 9.04 2.66
N ASP A 38 1.32 9.47 3.66
CA ASP A 38 0.77 8.60 4.70
C ASP A 38 -0.22 7.57 4.14
N CYS A 39 -1.10 7.98 3.23
CA CYS A 39 -1.99 7.08 2.52
C CYS A 39 -1.20 6.02 1.74
N LEU A 40 -0.15 6.41 1.02
CA LEU A 40 0.71 5.49 0.29
C LEU A 40 1.44 4.52 1.23
N LYS A 41 1.93 5.00 2.38
CA LYS A 41 2.53 4.14 3.41
C LYS A 41 1.53 3.12 3.93
N ILE A 42 0.30 3.54 4.23
CA ILE A 42 -0.77 2.64 4.68
C ILE A 42 -1.07 1.58 3.61
N LEU A 43 -1.30 2.01 2.37
CA LEU A 43 -1.60 1.13 1.23
C LEU A 43 -0.48 0.11 0.97
N LYS A 44 0.79 0.52 1.11
CA LYS A 44 1.94 -0.39 1.00
C LYS A 44 2.10 -1.31 2.22
N SER A 45 1.75 -0.84 3.42
CA SER A 45 1.94 -1.60 4.66
C SER A 45 1.00 -2.82 4.76
N ILE A 46 -0.22 -2.71 4.24
CA ILE A 46 -1.24 -3.77 4.30
C ILE A 46 -0.76 -5.06 3.64
N PRO A 47 -0.35 -5.07 2.35
CA PRO A 47 0.11 -6.30 1.69
C PRO A 47 1.39 -6.87 2.33
N LEU A 48 2.27 -6.03 2.89
CA LEU A 48 3.44 -6.52 3.62
C LEU A 48 3.05 -7.25 4.91
N LYS A 49 2.10 -6.70 5.67
CA LYS A 49 1.56 -7.33 6.90
C LYS A 49 0.88 -8.66 6.59
N GLU A 50 0.11 -8.72 5.51
CA GLU A 50 -0.54 -9.96 5.04
C GLU A 50 0.48 -11.04 4.66
N LYS A 51 1.53 -10.70 3.90
CA LYS A 51 2.62 -11.63 3.56
C LYS A 51 3.33 -12.16 4.82
N ILE A 52 3.63 -11.28 5.78
CA ILE A 52 4.24 -11.68 7.06
C ILE A 52 3.32 -12.65 7.82
N TYR A 53 2.01 -12.37 7.84
CA TYR A 53 1.04 -13.24 8.50
C TYR A 53 0.98 -14.62 7.84
N ALA A 54 0.93 -14.68 6.50
CA ALA A 54 0.94 -15.92 5.75
C ALA A 54 2.19 -16.76 6.02
N LEU A 55 3.39 -16.15 5.98
CA LEU A 55 4.64 -16.83 6.27
C LEU A 55 4.70 -17.39 7.70
N ARG A 56 4.12 -16.68 8.69
CA ARG A 56 4.04 -17.20 10.07
C ARG A 56 3.16 -18.43 10.18
N ASN A 57 2.09 -18.50 9.40
CA ASN A 57 1.25 -19.70 9.37
C ASN A 57 2.00 -20.87 8.71
N GLU A 58 2.72 -20.61 7.61
CA GLU A 58 3.56 -21.62 6.95
C GLU A 58 4.65 -22.15 7.90
N ILE A 59 5.32 -21.28 8.65
CA ILE A 59 6.32 -21.68 9.66
C ILE A 59 5.71 -22.63 10.68
N ARG A 60 4.54 -22.30 11.24
CA ARG A 60 3.86 -23.16 12.24
C ARG A 60 3.54 -24.54 11.66
N GLU A 61 3.10 -24.59 10.41
CA GLU A 61 2.83 -25.85 9.73
C GLU A 61 4.11 -26.66 9.49
N LYS A 62 5.19 -26.03 9.04
CA LYS A 62 6.50 -26.66 8.84
C LYS A 62 7.08 -27.20 10.15
N GLU A 63 7.03 -26.40 11.21
CA GLU A 63 7.46 -26.79 12.55
C GLU A 63 6.68 -28.02 13.05
N SER A 64 5.37 -28.09 12.80
CA SER A 64 4.55 -29.25 13.19
C SER A 64 4.96 -30.54 12.46
N ARG A 65 5.61 -30.43 11.30
CA ARG A 65 6.14 -31.55 10.50
C ARG A 65 7.64 -31.80 10.74
N GLY A 66 8.29 -31.00 11.58
CA GLY A 66 9.74 -31.07 11.81
C GLY A 66 10.58 -30.59 10.63
N GLU A 67 10.01 -29.76 9.76
CA GLU A 67 10.69 -29.16 8.60
C GLU A 67 11.49 -27.90 8.98
N ASP A 68 12.53 -27.60 8.22
CA ASP A 68 13.31 -26.36 8.36
C ASP A 68 12.50 -25.14 7.90
N THR A 69 12.67 -24.03 8.62
CA THR A 69 11.94 -22.77 8.43
C THR A 69 12.84 -21.56 8.17
N ILE A 70 14.15 -21.79 7.98
CA ILE A 70 15.14 -20.72 7.77
C ILE A 70 14.76 -19.78 6.62
N ASN A 71 14.21 -20.31 5.53
CA ASN A 71 13.85 -19.52 4.36
C ASN A 71 12.69 -18.56 4.67
N GLU A 72 11.65 -19.04 5.34
CA GLU A 72 10.48 -18.24 5.72
C GLU A 72 10.85 -17.20 6.77
N LEU A 73 11.71 -17.56 7.73
CA LEU A 73 12.25 -16.62 8.72
C LEU A 73 13.06 -15.51 8.06
N SER A 74 13.92 -15.85 7.09
CA SER A 74 14.67 -14.86 6.30
C SER A 74 13.74 -13.92 5.52
N ALA A 75 12.70 -14.48 4.89
CA ALA A 75 11.70 -13.69 4.18
C ALA A 75 10.92 -12.75 5.11
N ILE A 76 10.52 -13.21 6.30
CA ILE A 76 9.86 -12.36 7.31
C ILE A 76 10.78 -11.21 7.74
N THR A 77 12.08 -11.46 7.94
CA THR A 77 13.03 -10.41 8.32
C THR A 77 13.10 -9.32 7.26
N LYS A 78 13.25 -9.70 5.98
CA LYS A 78 13.25 -8.74 4.86
C LYS A 78 11.95 -7.93 4.76
N LEU A 79 10.81 -8.59 4.91
CA LEU A 79 9.50 -7.92 4.88
C LEU A 79 9.32 -6.95 6.06
N ARG A 80 9.89 -7.27 7.24
CA ARG A 80 9.88 -6.37 8.39
C ARG A 80 10.79 -5.16 8.17
N GLU A 81 11.95 -5.36 7.56
CA GLU A 81 12.86 -4.26 7.19
C GLU A 81 12.17 -3.32 6.20
N GLU A 82 11.51 -3.86 5.17
CA GLU A 82 10.73 -3.07 4.21
C GLU A 82 9.59 -2.32 4.89
N LEU A 83 8.83 -2.99 5.77
CA LEU A 83 7.72 -2.37 6.50
C LEU A 83 8.16 -1.25 7.44
N ASN A 84 9.32 -1.40 8.09
CA ASN A 84 9.89 -0.39 8.97
C ASN A 84 10.53 0.78 8.20
N GLY A 85 10.84 0.59 6.91
CA GLY A 85 11.38 1.60 6.01
C GLY A 85 10.32 2.48 5.34
N LEU A 86 9.03 2.19 5.54
CA LEU A 86 7.90 3.04 5.08
C LEU A 86 7.72 4.25 6.01
#